data_AF-A0A953ZWH0-F1
#
_entry.id   AF-A0A953ZWH0-F1
#
_cell.length_a   1.000
_cell.length_b   1.000
_cell.length_c   1.000
_cell.angle_alpha   90.00
_cell.angle_beta   90.00
_cell.angle_gamma   90.00
#
_symmetry.space_group_name_H-M   'P 1'
#
loop_
_entity.id
_entity.type
_entity.pdbx_description
1 polymer ?
#
loop_
_entity_poly.entity_id
_entity_poly.type
_entity_poly.pdbx_seq_one_letter_code
_entity_poly.pdbx_strand_id
1 'polypeptide(L)' 'MVQGFVVDNTYGGRSVSHWAEDAPQKSFWTGVKLPPGLLIPIGTFRCGSCGYLEQYARQEFAAK' A
#
# COMPACT_ATOMS: atom_id res chain seq x y z
N MET A 1 0.02 -2.61 -17.49
CA MET A 1 0.30 -1.96 -16.20
C MET A 1 -0.92 -1.16 -15.80
N VAL A 2 -1.38 -1.29 -14.56
CA VAL A 2 -2.53 -0.55 -14.01
C VAL A 2 -1.96 0.45 -13.01
N GLN A 3 -2.35 1.72 -13.13
CA GLN A 3 -1.93 2.75 -12.18
C GLN A 3 -2.61 2.51 -10.83
N GLY A 4 -1.90 2.83 -9.75
CA GLY A 4 -2.47 2.85 -8.41
C GLY A 4 -1.53 3.53 -7.43
N PHE A 5 -1.87 3.47 -6.14
CA PHE A 5 -1.27 4.26 -5.08
C PHE A 5 -0.91 3.37 -3.89
N VAL A 6 0.25 3.64 -3.28
CA VAL A 6 0.63 3.01 -2.02
C VAL A 6 -0.07 3.74 -0.89
N VAL A 7 -0.89 3.01 -0.14
CA VAL A 7 -1.57 3.53 1.05
C VAL A 7 -0.57 3.60 2.20
N ASP A 8 -0.32 4.81 2.66
CA ASP A 8 0.47 5.07 3.86
C ASP A 8 -0.42 4.92 5.11
N ASN A 9 0.09 4.19 6.11
CA ASN A 9 -0.63 3.96 7.35
C ASN A 9 -0.12 4.96 8.39
N THR A 10 -0.99 5.90 8.77
CA THR A 10 -0.62 7.01 9.67
C THR A 10 -0.58 6.62 11.16
N TYR A 11 -0.18 7.60 11.97
CA TYR A 11 0.11 7.61 13.41
C TYR A 11 -0.32 6.39 14.26
N GLY A 12 0.69 5.69 14.80
CA GLY A 12 0.55 4.72 15.89
C GLY A 12 0.39 3.25 15.48
N GLY A 13 0.11 2.97 14.21
CA GLY A 13 -0.01 1.61 13.67
C GLY A 13 1.23 1.17 12.88
N ARG A 14 1.64 -0.09 13.04
CA ARG A 14 2.52 -0.77 12.07
C ARG A 14 1.67 -1.81 11.34
N SER A 15 1.49 -1.64 10.05
CA SER A 15 0.72 -2.57 9.20
C SER A 15 1.39 -2.73 7.84
N VAL A 16 1.07 -3.84 7.16
CA VAL A 16 1.47 -4.07 5.77
C VAL A 16 0.90 -2.93 4.92
N SER A 17 1.74 -2.33 4.08
CA SER A 17 1.31 -1.34 3.09
C SER A 17 0.46 -2.00 2.01
N HIS A 18 -0.53 -1.27 1.49
CA HIS A 18 -1.43 -1.79 0.46
C HIS A 18 -1.35 -0.93 -0.80
N TRP A 19 -1.56 -1.56 -1.95
CA TRP A 19 -1.79 -0.93 -3.23
C TRP A 19 -3.29 -0.76 -3.43
N ALA A 20 -3.71 0.43 -3.81
CA ALA A 20 -5.08 0.75 -4.21
C ALA A 20 -5.09 1.20 -5.68
N GLU A 21 -6.04 0.71 -6.46
CA GLU A 21 -6.20 1.08 -7.87
C GLU A 21 -6.53 2.57 -8.05
N ASP A 22 -7.42 3.09 -7.19
CA ASP A 22 -7.88 4.46 -7.27
C ASP A 22 -7.08 5.41 -6.37
N ALA A 23 -7.01 6.67 -6.79
CA ALA A 23 -6.41 7.74 -6.01
C ALA A 23 -7.14 7.91 -4.67
N PRO A 24 -6.41 8.11 -3.56
CA PRO A 24 -7.04 8.37 -2.28
C PRO A 24 -7.91 9.63 -2.35
N GLN A 25 -9.17 9.55 -1.94
CA GLN A 25 -10.07 10.69 -1.94
C GLN A 25 -9.96 11.45 -0.62
N LYS A 26 -10.06 12.79 -0.66
CA LYS A 26 -10.09 13.58 0.59
C LYS A 26 -11.34 13.23 1.41
N SER A 27 -11.16 12.85 2.67
CA SER A 27 -12.23 12.69 3.64
C SER A 27 -12.50 14.01 4.34
N PHE A 28 -13.77 14.35 4.55
CA PHE A 28 -14.18 15.59 5.23
C PHE A 28 -13.88 15.56 6.74
N TRP A 29 -13.55 14.40 7.32
CA TRP A 29 -13.37 14.23 8.77
C TRP A 29 -12.14 13.41 9.20
N THR A 30 -11.65 12.48 8.36
CA THR A 30 -10.59 11.51 8.71
C THR A 30 -9.34 11.57 7.82
N GLY A 31 -9.14 12.70 7.11
CA GLY A 31 -7.99 12.88 6.21
C GLY A 31 -8.22 12.26 4.83
N VAL A 32 -8.02 10.95 4.70
CA VAL A 32 -8.11 10.24 3.41
C VAL A 32 -9.15 9.13 3.48
N LYS A 33 -10.14 9.18 2.58
CA LYS A 33 -11.09 8.11 2.34
C LYS A 33 -10.47 7.14 1.35
N LEU A 34 -10.24 5.91 1.80
CA LEU A 34 -9.83 4.85 0.90
C LEU A 34 -11.00 4.53 -0.05
N PRO A 35 -10.74 4.41 -1.36
CA PRO A 35 -11.77 4.01 -2.31
C PRO A 35 -12.30 2.63 -1.92
N PRO A 36 -13.58 2.31 -2.23
CA PRO A 36 -14.18 1.00 -1.95
C PRO A 36 -13.58 -0.17 -2.79
N GLY A 37 -12.38 0.02 -3.33
CA GLY A 37 -11.65 -0.95 -4.14
C GLY A 37 -10.87 -1.97 -3.29
N LEU A 38 -10.39 -3.00 -3.97
CA LEU A 38 -9.63 -4.11 -3.38
C LEU A 38 -8.24 -3.61 -2.98
N LEU A 39 -7.99 -3.43 -1.68
CA LEU A 39 -6.64 -3.18 -1.17
C LEU A 39 -5.81 -4.45 -1.35
N ILE A 40 -4.72 -4.36 -2.12
CA ILE A 40 -3.82 -5.49 -2.36
C ILE A 40 -2.56 -5.30 -1.51
N PRO A 41 -2.18 -6.26 -0.65
CA PRO A 41 -0.99 -6.10 0.17
C PRO A 41 0.29 -6.05 -0.69
N ILE A 42 1.25 -5.23 -0.26
CA ILE A 42 2.52 -5.01 -0.95
C ILE A 42 3.64 -5.76 -0.24
N GLY A 43 4.34 -6.61 -1.00
CA GLY A 43 5.63 -7.18 -0.62
C GLY A 43 6.76 -6.27 -1.11
N THR A 44 7.74 -5.97 -0.24
CA THR A 44 8.92 -5.19 -0.58
C THR A 44 10.18 -6.05 -0.48
N PHE A 45 10.96 -6.09 -1.56
CA PHE A 45 12.19 -6.86 -1.68
C PHE A 45 13.37 -5.90 -1.76
N ARG A 46 14.35 -6.08 -0.87
CA ARG A 46 15.58 -5.28 -0.85
C ARG A 46 16.73 -6.08 -1.41
N CYS A 47 17.42 -5.54 -2.39
CA CYS A 47 18.70 -6.07 -2.83
C CYS A 47 19.72 -5.98 -1.69
N GLY A 48 20.29 -7.12 -1.30
CA GLY A 48 21.26 -7.18 -0.21
C GLY A 48 22.57 -6.43 -0.48
N SER A 49 22.96 -6.26 -1.75
CA SER A 49 24.22 -5.64 -2.14
C SER A 49 24.13 -4.13 -2.36
N CYS A 50 23.14 -3.65 -3.11
CA CYS A 50 23.03 -2.22 -3.47
C CYS A 50 21.87 -1.49 -2.76
N GLY A 51 20.99 -2.22 -2.08
CA GLY A 51 19.85 -1.62 -1.37
C GLY A 51 18.67 -1.20 -2.24
N TYR A 52 18.68 -1.51 -3.54
CA TYR A 52 17.53 -1.32 -4.43
C TYR A 52 16.27 -1.99 -3.87
N LEU A 53 15.12 -1.31 -3.97
CA LEU A 53 13.84 -1.79 -3.50
C LEU A 53 12.89 -2.07 -4.67
N GLU A 54 12.34 -3.27 -4.69
CA GLU A 54 11.27 -3.69 -5.58
C GLU A 54 9.99 -3.91 -4.79
N GLN A 55 8.84 -3.54 -5.37
CA GLN A 55 7.54 -3.65 -4.72
C GLN A 55 6.56 -4.41 -5.62
N TYR A 56 5.84 -5.35 -5.04
CA TYR A 56 4.84 -6.16 -5.74
C TYR A 56 3.53 -6.21 -4.95
N ALA A 57 2.40 -5.94 -5.62
CA ALA A 57 1.07 -6.04 -5.03
C ALA A 57 0.48 -7.43 -5.29
N ARG A 58 0.47 -8.32 -4.29
CA ARG A 58 -0.07 -9.69 -4.39
C ARG A 58 -0.69 -10.12 -3.06
N GLN A 59 -1.82 -10.81 -3.11
CA GLN A 59 -2.57 -11.24 -1.92
C GLN A 59 -1.76 -12.13 -0.96
N GLU A 60 -0.75 -12.84 -1.46
CA GLU A 60 0.15 -13.68 -0.65
C GLU A 60 0.97 -12.89 0.39
N PHE A 61 1.06 -11.56 0.26
CA PHE A 61 1.78 -10.70 1.20
C PHE A 61 0.89 -10.18 2.36
N ALA A 62 -0.36 -10.64 2.46
CA ALA A 62 -1.21 -10.32 3.60
C ALA A 62 -0.54 -10.69 4.93
N ALA A 63 -0.73 -9.86 5.96
CA ALA A 63 -0.29 -10.20 7.31
C ALA A 63 -1.00 -11.49 7.78
N LYS A 64 -0.25 -12.39 8.41
CA LYS A 64 -0.79 -13.60 9.05
C LYS A 64 -1.34 -13.30 10.44
#